data_AF-A0A7H2BHT2-F1
#
_entry.id   AF-A0A7H2BHT2-F1
#
_cell.length_a   1.000
_cell.length_b   1.000
_cell.length_c   1.000
_cell.angle_alpha   90.00
_cell.angle_beta   90.00
_cell.angle_gamma   90.00
#
_symmetry.space_group_name_H-M   'P 1'
#
loop_
_entity.id
_entity.type
_entity.pdbx_description
1 polymer ?
#
loop_
_entity_poly.entity_id
_entity_poly.type
_entity_poly.pdbx_seq_one_letter_code
_entity_poly.pdbx_strand_id
1 'polypeptide(L)'
;MTVETKPRKGFTFRPSNDVRERLEELSRQTNRPVSFYINTLLEEHLAEMEHAFALKADAEAARSGKIKTYNLAEARAELGL
;
A
#
# COMPACT_ATOMS: atom_id res chain seq x y z
N MET A 1 -25.87 16.38 7.38
CA MET A 1 -24.95 15.23 7.42
C MET A 1 -23.72 15.62 8.23
N THR A 2 -23.67 15.22 9.49
CA THR A 2 -22.45 15.32 10.31
C THR A 2 -21.54 14.19 9.89
N VAL A 3 -20.39 14.51 9.29
CA VAL A 3 -19.35 13.53 9.00
C VAL A 3 -18.62 13.27 10.32
N GLU A 4 -18.86 12.11 10.93
CA GLU A 4 -18.06 11.66 12.07
C GLU A 4 -16.63 11.38 11.61
N THR A 5 -15.74 12.36 11.79
CA THR A 5 -14.31 12.13 11.64
C THR A 5 -13.75 11.45 12.88
N LYS A 6 -13.38 10.17 12.72
CA LYS A 6 -12.65 9.39 13.74
C LYS A 6 -11.34 10.11 14.10
N PRO A 7 -10.95 10.21 15.39
CA PRO A 7 -9.74 10.91 15.79
C PRO A 7 -8.50 10.22 15.20
N ARG A 8 -7.63 11.01 14.54
CA ARG A 8 -6.37 10.53 13.99
C ARG A 8 -5.35 10.36 15.11
N LYS A 9 -4.76 9.17 15.22
CA LYS A 9 -3.66 8.87 16.15
C LYS A 9 -2.33 9.07 15.42
N GLY A 10 -1.45 9.88 16.00
CA GLY A 10 -0.10 10.08 15.47
C GLY A 10 0.76 8.82 15.57
N PHE A 11 1.69 8.67 14.64
CA PHE A 11 2.70 7.61 14.62
C PHE A 11 4.08 8.25 14.40
N THR A 12 5.11 7.67 15.02
CA THR A 12 6.49 8.11 14.89
C THR A 12 7.24 7.12 14.02
N PHE A 13 7.93 7.61 12.99
CA PHE A 13 8.89 6.83 12.22
C PHE A 13 10.18 7.59 11.98
N ARG A 14 11.20 6.83 11.58
CA ARG A 14 12.53 7.33 11.31
C ARG A 14 12.86 7.06 9.84
N PRO A 15 12.66 8.03 8.93
CA PRO A 15 13.14 7.90 7.56
C PRO A 15 14.67 7.94 7.52
N SER A 16 15.26 7.55 6.38
CA SER A 16 16.66 7.84 6.12
C SER A 16 16.92 9.35 6.05
N ASN A 17 18.17 9.76 6.29
CA ASN A 17 18.56 11.17 6.28
C ASN A 17 18.21 11.84 4.94
N ASP A 18 18.54 11.18 3.82
CA ASP A 18 18.25 11.69 2.47
C ASP A 18 16.74 11.94 2.24
N VAL A 19 15.88 11.03 2.71
CA VAL A 19 14.43 11.18 2.56
C VAL A 19 13.93 12.34 3.43
N ARG A 20 14.48 12.47 4.64
CA ARG A 20 14.14 13.58 5.53
C ARG A 20 14.49 14.93 4.91
N GLU A 21 15.71 15.08 4.39
CA GLU A 21 16.16 16.32 3.74
C GLU A 21 15.28 16.70 2.55
N ARG A 22 14.92 15.71 1.71
CA ARG A 22 14.00 15.91 0.58
C ARG A 22 12.60 16.36 1.02
N LEU A 23 12.08 15.79 2.10
CA LEU A 23 10.77 16.18 2.65
C LEU A 23 10.80 17.58 3.26
N GLU A 24 11.88 17.95 3.96
CA GLU A 24 12.07 19.29 4.54
C GLU A 24 12.23 20.36 3.45
N GLU A 25 12.98 20.08 2.38
CA GLU A 25 13.07 20.96 1.21
C GLU A 25 11.71 21.14 0.53
N LEU A 26 10.99 20.04 0.28
CA LEU A 26 9.66 20.09 -0.33
C LEU A 26 8.69 20.92 0.52
N SER A 27 8.72 20.72 1.84
CA SER A 27 7.91 21.47 2.81
C SER A 27 8.19 22.98 2.75
N ARG A 28 9.46 23.36 2.66
CA ARG A 28 9.89 24.77 2.51
C ARG A 28 9.43 25.39 1.20
N GLN A 29 9.50 24.67 0.09
CA GLN A 29 9.15 25.19 -1.23
C GLN A 29 7.64 25.41 -1.39
N THR A 30 6.82 24.56 -0.79
CA THR A 30 5.37 24.56 -1.01
C THR A 30 4.58 25.19 0.13
N ASN A 31 5.25 25.57 1.21
CA ASN A 31 4.64 26.11 2.43
C ASN A 31 3.54 25.15 2.97
N ARG A 32 3.89 23.86 3.08
CA ARG A 32 3.05 22.78 3.63
C ARG A 32 3.86 21.96 4.62
N PRO A 33 3.25 21.46 5.71
CA PRO A 33 3.98 20.66 6.69
C PRO A 33 4.38 19.30 6.09
N VAL A 34 5.53 18.76 6.53
CA VAL A 34 6.04 17.44 6.12
C VAL A 34 4.99 16.32 6.33
N SER A 35 4.18 16.42 7.38
CA SER A 35 3.10 15.46 7.67
C SER A 35 2.05 15.37 6.55
N PHE A 36 1.80 16.46 5.82
CA PHE A 36 0.90 16.45 4.67
C PHE A 36 1.39 15.46 3.61
N TYR A 37 2.66 15.58 3.21
CA TYR A 37 3.26 14.72 2.19
C TYR A 37 3.34 13.26 2.61
N ILE A 38 3.67 13.00 3.87
CA ILE A 38 3.71 11.64 4.41
C ILE A 38 2.32 11.02 4.34
N ASN A 39 1.29 11.73 4.78
CA ASN A 39 -0.08 11.23 4.75
C ASN A 39 -0.54 10.99 3.30
N THR A 40 -0.27 11.91 2.38
CA THR A 40 -0.60 11.73 0.96
C THR A 40 0.07 10.50 0.37
N LEU A 41 1.39 10.33 0.58
CA LEU A 41 2.12 9.17 0.07
C LEU A 41 1.59 7.85 0.66
N LEU A 42 1.23 7.84 1.94
CA LEU A 42 0.63 6.66 2.57
C LEU A 42 -0.75 6.37 2.00
N GLU A 43 -1.62 7.38 1.87
CA GLU A 43 -2.98 7.21 1.34
C GLU A 43 -2.96 6.76 -0.13
N GLU A 44 -1.99 7.22 -0.94
CA GLU A 44 -1.89 6.88 -2.36
C GLU A 44 -1.27 5.49 -2.62
N HIS A 45 -0.26 5.08 -1.84
CA HIS A 45 0.53 3.87 -2.16
C HIS A 45 0.29 2.68 -1.23
N LEU A 46 -0.41 2.86 -0.10
CA LEU A 46 -0.63 1.76 0.83
C LEU A 46 -1.43 0.61 0.20
N ALA A 47 -2.49 0.92 -0.56
CA ALA A 47 -3.32 -0.10 -1.20
C ALA A 47 -2.54 -0.94 -2.22
N GLU A 48 -1.65 -0.32 -2.98
CA GLU A 48 -0.77 -1.02 -3.93
C GLU A 48 0.20 -1.96 -3.21
N MET A 49 0.80 -1.48 -2.11
CA MET A 49 1.66 -2.33 -1.27
C MET A 49 0.89 -3.51 -0.69
N GLU A 50 -0.30 -3.29 -0.12
CA GLU A 50 -1.16 -4.35 0.42
C GLU A 50 -1.48 -5.40 -0.64
N HIS A 51 -1.84 -4.98 -1.84
CA HIS A 51 -2.11 -5.88 -2.96
C HIS A 51 -0.88 -6.69 -3.37
N ALA A 52 0.29 -6.06 -3.49
CA ALA A 52 1.53 -6.75 -3.82
C ALA A 52 1.90 -7.82 -2.78
N PHE A 53 1.72 -7.52 -1.49
CA PHE A 53 1.95 -8.48 -0.42
C PHE A 53 0.92 -9.61 -0.41
N ALA A 54 -0.36 -9.31 -0.65
CA ALA A 54 -1.39 -10.34 -0.78
C ALA A 54 -1.10 -11.29 -1.94
N LEU A 55 -0.78 -10.77 -3.12
CA LEU A 55 -0.41 -11.56 -4.29
C LEU A 55 0.81 -12.44 -4.04
N LYS A 56 1.83 -11.90 -3.36
CA LYS A 56 3.01 -12.67 -2.97
C LYS A 56 2.64 -13.83 -2.05
N ALA A 57 1.79 -13.58 -1.04
CA ALA A 57 1.33 -14.60 -0.13
C ALA A 57 0.53 -15.69 -0.85
N ASP A 58 -0.36 -15.32 -1.77
CA ASP A 58 -1.13 -16.26 -2.59
C ASP A 58 -0.22 -17.11 -3.47
N ALA A 59 0.79 -16.51 -4.10
CA ALA A 59 1.76 -17.24 -4.91
C ALA A 59 2.58 -18.23 -4.07
N GLU A 60 2.94 -17.88 -2.84
CA GLU A 60 3.62 -18.79 -1.91
C GLU A 60 2.69 -19.92 -1.43
N ALA A 61 1.42 -19.62 -1.17
CA ALA A 61 0.42 -20.62 -0.83
C ALA A 61 0.18 -21.61 -1.99
N ALA A 62 0.12 -21.11 -3.23
CA ALA A 62 0.00 -21.94 -4.43
C ALA A 62 1.21 -22.87 -4.59
N ARG A 63 2.43 -22.33 -4.49
CA ARG A 63 3.68 -23.11 -4.58
C ARG A 63 3.80 -24.17 -3.48
N SER A 64 3.32 -23.87 -2.28
CA SER A 64 3.33 -24.80 -1.14
C SER A 64 2.14 -25.79 -1.15
N GLY A 65 1.26 -25.73 -2.15
CA GLY A 65 0.10 -26.61 -2.27
C GLY A 65 -1.00 -26.35 -1.24
N LYS A 66 -0.96 -25.21 -0.54
CA LYS A 66 -1.93 -24.83 0.50
C LYS A 66 -3.25 -24.29 -0.06
N ILE A 67 -3.24 -23.87 -1.32
CA ILE A 67 -4.45 -23.43 -2.04
C ILE A 67 -4.61 -24.25 -3.32
N LYS A 68 -5.87 -24.47 -3.71
CA LYS A 68 -6.20 -25.17 -4.93
C LYS A 68 -5.76 -24.33 -6.13
N THR A 69 -4.99 -24.94 -7.02
CA THR A 69 -4.57 -24.34 -8.29
C THR A 69 -5.24 -25.08 -9.43
N TYR A 70 -5.50 -24.36 -10.51
CA TYR A 70 -6.07 -24.92 -11.73
C TYR A 70 -5.03 -24.80 -12.85
N ASN A 71 -4.98 -25.80 -13.73
CA ASN A 71 -4.23 -25.65 -14.96
C ASN A 71 -4.99 -24.74 -15.95
N LEU A 72 -4.30 -24.31 -17.02
CA LEU A 72 -4.88 -23.37 -17.98
C LEU A 72 -6.15 -23.90 -18.66
N ALA A 73 -6.23 -25.20 -18.94
CA ALA A 73 -7.40 -25.80 -19.60
C ALA A 73 -8.61 -25.84 -18.66
N GLU A 74 -8.39 -26.20 -17.39
CA GLU A 74 -9.42 -26.16 -16.34
C GLU A 74 -9.96 -24.74 -16.13
N ALA A 75 -9.06 -23.76 -16.02
CA ALA A 75 -9.44 -22.36 -15.84
C ALA A 75 -10.26 -21.80 -17.02
N ARG A 76 -9.89 -22.15 -18.26
CA ARG A 76 -10.64 -21.76 -19.47
C ARG A 76 -12.04 -22.36 -19.50
N ALA A 77 -12.16 -23.63 -19.16
CA ALA A 77 -13.44 -24.33 -19.11
C ALA A 77 -14.37 -23.76 -18.02
N GLU A 78 -13.83 -23.42 -16.84
CA GLU A 78 -14.60 -22.90 -15.71
C GLU A 78 -15.04 -21.44 -15.91
N LEU A 79 -14.19 -20.60 -16.51
CA LEU A 79 -14.47 -19.18 -16.73
C LEU A 79 -15.13 -18.86 -18.08
N GLY A 80 -15.22 -19.84 -18.99
CA GLY A 80 -15.78 -19.65 -20.33
C GLY A 80 -14.90 -18.80 -21.26
N LEU A 81 -13.57 -18.93 -21.13
CA LEU A 81 -12.54 -18.13 -21.83
C LEU A 81 -11.75 -18.89 -22.90
#